data_AF-A0A2K3DBM0-F1
#
_entry.id   AF-A0A2K3DBM0-F1
#
_cell.length_a   1.000
_cell.length_b   1.000
_cell.length_c   1.000
_cell.angle_alpha   90.00
_cell.angle_beta   90.00
_cell.angle_gamma   90.00
#
_symmetry.space_group_name_H-M   'P 1'
#
loop_
_entity.id
_entity.type
_entity.pdbx_description
1 polymer ?
#
loop_
_entity_poly.entity_id
_entity_poly.type
_entity_poly.pdbx_seq_one_letter_code
_entity_poly.pdbx_strand_id
1 'polypeptide(L)'
;MASEEPLLSGFKERQIRGIDNRPASSMRSELAVLLLLAVSGAAGLITSNVAITATMFVGGFTTWLFLTLPDYLKAVKAAPQAELKQQAGQQEADGKKAAAAGSLPAPESVLALISKRRSIFPKDYTGQKVSHDQIRMLIEAANWAPTHGQTEPWRFVVLEGASKKEMEELTMELCRTRLPVEKAEKTLEKLQKKRDSTWGKVSCYIAICCKRQAKPDKLMPEWEEMAATSAAVQNMWLMSTSLGLAAYWTSWQEVAREAPEMKTLLGLAPEDRVLGFFTLGRAERERVEGYRGARGPAADKVTWKD
;
A
#
# COMPACT_ATOMS: atom_id res chain seq x y z
N MET A 1 23.83 -65.08 37.57
CA MET A 1 22.96 -64.72 36.45
C MET A 1 22.94 -63.21 36.35
N ALA A 2 23.88 -62.66 35.58
CA ALA A 2 23.82 -61.29 35.09
C ALA A 2 22.99 -61.31 33.81
N SER A 3 22.08 -60.36 33.63
CA SER A 3 21.53 -60.02 32.32
C SER A 3 21.78 -58.53 32.11
N GLU A 4 22.92 -58.25 31.51
CA GLU A 4 23.24 -56.94 30.94
C GLU A 4 22.32 -56.70 29.74
N GLU A 5 21.27 -55.90 29.92
CA GLU A 5 20.64 -55.22 28.78
C GLU A 5 21.42 -53.94 28.47
N PRO A 6 21.89 -53.73 27.23
CA PRO A 6 22.92 -52.75 26.95
C PRO A 6 22.33 -51.36 26.69
N LEU A 7 23.10 -50.34 27.08
CA LEU A 7 23.02 -48.90 26.79
C LEU A 7 22.51 -48.45 25.39
N LEU A 8 22.34 -49.37 24.45
CA LEU A 8 21.93 -49.16 23.06
C LEU A 8 20.43 -48.89 22.89
N SER A 9 19.55 -49.43 23.75
CA SER A 9 18.09 -49.22 23.65
C SER A 9 17.71 -47.75 23.93
N GLY A 10 18.28 -47.17 25.00
CA GLY A 10 18.04 -45.77 25.39
C GLY A 10 18.65 -44.73 24.45
N PHE A 11 19.64 -45.10 23.64
CA PHE A 11 20.19 -44.24 22.59
C PHE A 11 19.25 -44.16 21.37
N LYS A 12 18.64 -45.29 21.01
CA LYS A 12 17.71 -45.42 19.89
C LYS A 12 16.44 -44.58 20.08
N GLU A 13 15.87 -44.58 21.28
CA GLU A 13 14.68 -43.78 21.62
C GLU A 13 14.93 -42.26 21.63
N ARG A 14 16.13 -41.81 22.04
CA ARG A 14 16.48 -40.37 21.99
C ARG A 14 16.65 -39.86 20.57
N GLN A 15 17.16 -40.70 19.68
CA GLN A 15 17.39 -40.32 18.28
C GLN A 15 16.07 -40.20 17.50
N ILE A 16 15.09 -41.06 17.80
CA ILE A 16 13.75 -41.04 17.19
C ILE A 16 12.98 -39.75 17.58
N ARG A 17 13.00 -39.38 18.87
CA ARG A 17 12.36 -38.11 19.32
C ARG A 17 12.98 -36.85 18.71
N GLY A 18 14.26 -36.90 18.34
CA GLY A 18 14.94 -35.80 17.67
C GLY A 18 14.58 -35.62 16.18
N ILE A 19 13.90 -36.62 15.58
CA ILE A 19 13.45 -36.61 14.19
C ILE A 19 12.01 -36.07 14.10
N ASP A 20 11.13 -36.47 15.01
CA ASP A 20 9.72 -36.00 15.04
C ASP A 20 9.57 -34.48 15.21
N ASN A 21 10.58 -33.82 15.80
CA ASN A 21 10.56 -32.38 16.06
C ASN A 21 11.24 -31.52 14.98
N ARG A 22 11.61 -32.08 13.81
CA ARG A 22 12.27 -31.31 12.74
C ARG A 22 11.28 -30.85 11.65
N PRO A 23 11.37 -29.61 11.17
CA PRO A 23 10.57 -29.15 10.03
C PRO A 23 10.97 -29.89 8.75
N ALA A 24 9.99 -30.34 7.96
CA ALA A 24 10.19 -31.18 6.76
C ALA A 24 11.12 -30.56 5.69
N SER A 25 11.29 -29.23 5.68
CA SER A 25 12.21 -28.51 4.80
C SER A 25 13.69 -28.73 5.15
N SER A 26 14.02 -28.82 6.45
CA SER A 26 15.39 -29.05 6.94
C SER A 26 15.88 -30.46 6.60
N MET A 27 14.98 -31.44 6.64
CA MET A 27 15.30 -32.84 6.33
C MET A 27 15.56 -33.04 4.83
N ARG A 28 14.84 -32.32 3.96
CA ARG A 28 15.05 -32.31 2.50
C ARG A 28 16.39 -31.68 2.11
N SER A 29 16.83 -30.63 2.80
CA SER A 29 18.15 -30.03 2.56
C SER A 29 19.30 -30.93 2.99
N GLU A 30 19.17 -31.65 4.10
CA GLU A 30 20.21 -32.60 4.57
C GLU A 30 20.29 -33.84 3.65
N LEU A 31 19.14 -34.35 3.19
CA LEU A 31 19.08 -35.42 2.18
C LEU A 31 19.71 -34.99 0.85
N ALA A 32 19.51 -33.75 0.42
CA ALA A 32 20.14 -33.22 -0.79
C ALA A 32 21.67 -33.09 -0.64
N VAL A 33 22.15 -32.64 0.53
CA VAL A 33 23.59 -32.55 0.84
C VAL A 33 24.23 -33.94 0.93
N LEU A 34 23.53 -34.94 1.48
CA LEU A 34 24.01 -36.32 1.54
C LEU A 34 23.98 -37.03 0.19
N LEU A 35 23.00 -36.76 -0.68
CA LEU A 35 23.00 -37.24 -2.07
C LEU A 35 24.20 -36.66 -2.85
N LEU A 36 24.52 -35.39 -2.60
CA LEU A 36 25.72 -34.73 -3.16
C LEU A 36 27.02 -35.38 -2.70
N LEU A 37 27.11 -35.84 -1.46
CA LEU A 37 28.26 -36.58 -0.92
C LEU A 37 28.31 -38.04 -1.39
N ALA A 38 27.16 -38.68 -1.64
CA ALA A 38 27.09 -40.03 -2.18
C ALA A 38 27.50 -40.10 -3.68
N VAL A 39 27.35 -38.98 -4.41
CA VAL A 39 27.80 -38.85 -5.81
C VAL A 39 29.32 -38.61 -5.90
N SER A 40 30.00 -38.21 -4.82
CA SER A 40 31.47 -38.00 -4.81
C SER A 40 32.26 -39.27 -4.43
N GLY A 41 31.95 -40.39 -5.06
CA GLY A 41 32.70 -41.64 -4.88
C GLY A 41 34.10 -41.60 -5.49
N ALA A 42 35.10 -41.86 -4.65
CA ALA A 42 36.36 -42.55 -4.93
C ALA A 42 37.36 -41.94 -5.93
N ALA A 43 38.41 -41.30 -5.40
CA ALA A 43 39.75 -41.36 -5.99
C ALA A 43 40.84 -41.25 -4.91
N GLY A 44 41.66 -42.31 -4.76
CA GLY A 44 43.07 -42.16 -4.35
C GLY A 44 43.50 -42.68 -2.97
N LEU A 45 43.94 -43.95 -2.95
CA LEU A 45 45.03 -44.56 -2.17
C LEU A 45 45.20 -44.30 -0.64
N ILE A 46 44.84 -45.35 0.11
CA ILE A 46 45.50 -46.02 1.26
C ILE A 46 46.78 -45.37 1.85
N THR A 47 46.74 -45.03 3.16
CA THR A 47 47.54 -45.63 4.25
C THR A 47 47.18 -44.96 5.60
N SER A 48 46.36 -45.60 6.43
CA SER A 48 46.33 -45.50 7.91
C SER A 48 45.09 -46.19 8.50
N ASN A 49 45.11 -46.45 9.82
CA ASN A 49 44.10 -47.16 10.62
C ASN A 49 42.63 -46.62 10.54
N VAL A 50 42.34 -45.65 9.68
CA VAL A 50 41.01 -45.04 9.48
C VAL A 50 40.09 -45.90 8.58
N ALA A 51 40.66 -46.78 7.74
CA ALA A 51 39.87 -47.60 6.81
C ALA A 51 38.97 -48.64 7.50
N ILE A 52 39.29 -49.05 8.73
CA ILE A 52 38.50 -50.05 9.46
C ILE A 52 37.23 -49.41 10.05
N THR A 53 37.25 -48.12 10.38
CA THR A 53 36.09 -47.40 10.93
C THR A 53 35.05 -47.03 9.87
N ALA A 54 35.47 -46.79 8.62
CA ALA A 54 34.56 -46.43 7.52
C ALA A 54 33.68 -47.61 7.06
N THR A 55 34.17 -48.84 7.18
CA THR A 55 33.42 -50.04 6.77
C THR A 55 32.28 -50.38 7.73
N MET A 56 32.39 -50.01 9.02
CA MET A 56 31.35 -50.24 10.03
C MET A 56 30.13 -49.29 9.90
N PHE A 57 30.27 -48.14 9.24
CA PHE A 57 29.15 -47.21 9.03
C PHE A 57 28.31 -47.52 7.79
N VAL A 58 28.92 -48.07 6.72
CA VAL A 58 28.21 -48.41 5.48
C VAL A 58 27.30 -49.63 5.66
N GLY A 59 27.71 -50.62 6.46
CA GLY A 59 26.88 -51.80 6.78
C GLY A 59 25.65 -51.47 7.64
N GLY A 60 25.79 -50.54 8.59
CA GLY A 60 24.68 -50.10 9.44
C GLY A 60 23.64 -49.26 8.69
N PHE A 61 24.08 -48.37 7.80
CA PHE A 61 23.18 -47.49 7.05
C PHE A 61 22.42 -48.24 5.94
N THR A 62 23.08 -49.19 5.25
CA THR A 62 22.40 -50.04 4.25
C THR A 62 21.35 -50.94 4.89
N THR A 63 21.67 -51.53 6.04
CA THR A 63 20.70 -52.36 6.81
C THR A 63 19.56 -51.49 7.36
N TRP A 64 19.85 -50.29 7.88
CA TRP A 64 18.84 -49.35 8.34
C TRP A 64 17.92 -48.90 7.21
N LEU A 65 18.46 -48.58 6.03
CA LEU A 65 17.68 -48.20 4.86
C LEU A 65 16.80 -49.36 4.39
N PHE A 66 17.33 -50.58 4.27
CA PHE A 66 16.53 -51.75 3.86
C PHE A 66 15.41 -52.10 4.84
N LEU A 67 15.62 -51.91 6.14
CA LEU A 67 14.60 -52.21 7.16
C LEU A 67 13.54 -51.11 7.30
N THR A 68 13.89 -49.85 7.05
CA THR A 68 12.97 -48.71 7.26
C THR A 68 12.29 -48.21 5.98
N LEU A 69 12.89 -48.48 4.80
CA LEU A 69 12.35 -48.07 3.52
C LEU A 69 10.96 -48.67 3.21
N PRO A 70 10.65 -49.94 3.53
CA PRO A 70 9.32 -50.50 3.30
C PRO A 70 8.23 -49.78 4.10
N ASP A 71 8.51 -49.43 5.35
CA ASP A 71 7.57 -48.71 6.22
C ASP A 71 7.46 -47.23 5.85
N TYR A 72 8.56 -46.60 5.42
CA TYR A 72 8.56 -45.27 4.84
C TYR A 72 7.71 -45.21 3.56
N LEU A 73 7.87 -46.17 2.65
CA LEU A 73 7.08 -46.26 1.42
C LEU A 73 5.59 -46.54 1.70
N LYS A 74 5.27 -47.30 2.76
CA LYS A 74 3.88 -47.46 3.23
C LYS A 74 3.32 -46.16 3.80
N ALA A 75 4.09 -45.43 4.60
CA ALA A 75 3.67 -44.14 5.17
C ALA A 75 3.44 -43.06 4.10
N VAL A 76 4.30 -43.01 3.07
CA VAL A 76 4.14 -42.08 1.93
C VAL A 76 2.93 -42.44 1.07
N LYS A 77 2.63 -43.73 0.88
CA LYS A 77 1.42 -44.18 0.15
C LYS A 77 0.12 -43.99 0.94
N ALA A 78 0.20 -43.88 2.27
CA ALA A 78 -0.93 -43.66 3.16
C ALA A 78 -1.24 -42.18 3.45
N ALA A 79 -0.39 -41.23 3.00
CA ALA A 79 -0.69 -39.81 3.09
C ALA A 79 -2.00 -39.49 2.35
N PRO A 80 -2.97 -38.79 2.97
CA PRO A 80 -4.27 -38.55 2.34
C PRO A 80 -4.09 -37.77 1.04
N GLN A 81 -4.32 -38.39 -0.11
CA GLN A 81 -4.29 -37.73 -1.42
C GLN A 81 -5.26 -36.53 -1.52
N ALA A 82 -6.21 -36.43 -0.58
CA ALA A 82 -7.09 -35.28 -0.42
C ALA A 82 -6.35 -34.00 0.02
N GLU A 83 -5.35 -34.10 0.89
CA GLU A 83 -4.56 -32.94 1.34
C GLU A 83 -3.61 -32.45 0.24
N LEU A 84 -3.01 -33.36 -0.53
CA LEU A 84 -2.18 -33.01 -1.70
C LEU A 84 -3.00 -32.41 -2.84
N LYS A 85 -4.22 -32.91 -3.08
CA LYS A 85 -5.15 -32.31 -4.07
C LYS A 85 -5.73 -30.98 -3.60
N GLN A 86 -6.00 -30.82 -2.30
CA GLN A 86 -6.38 -29.53 -1.73
C GLN A 86 -5.23 -28.53 -1.81
N GLN A 87 -4.00 -28.90 -1.45
CA GLN A 87 -2.84 -28.03 -1.57
C GLN A 87 -2.51 -27.68 -3.03
N ALA A 88 -2.65 -28.61 -3.97
CA ALA A 88 -2.51 -28.34 -5.40
C ALA A 88 -3.64 -27.44 -5.92
N GLY A 89 -4.89 -27.67 -5.49
CA GLY A 89 -6.03 -26.82 -5.82
C GLY A 89 -5.95 -25.42 -5.20
N GLN A 90 -5.38 -25.30 -4.00
CA GLN A 90 -5.10 -24.03 -3.33
C GLN A 90 -3.96 -23.29 -4.04
N GLN A 91 -2.88 -23.98 -4.43
CA GLN A 91 -1.79 -23.40 -5.21
C GLN A 91 -2.22 -22.99 -6.62
N GLU A 92 -3.11 -23.74 -7.26
CA GLU A 92 -3.67 -23.39 -8.57
C GLU A 92 -4.70 -22.23 -8.47
N ALA A 93 -5.49 -22.18 -7.39
CA ALA A 93 -6.40 -21.08 -7.10
C ALA A 93 -5.64 -19.80 -6.70
N ASP A 94 -4.56 -19.92 -5.92
CA ASP A 94 -3.67 -18.83 -5.53
C ASP A 94 -2.84 -18.36 -6.74
N GLY A 95 -2.43 -19.28 -7.62
CA GLY A 95 -1.80 -18.96 -8.90
C GLY A 95 -2.74 -18.23 -9.87
N LYS A 96 -4.02 -18.62 -9.93
CA LYS A 96 -5.05 -17.89 -10.71
C LYS A 96 -5.42 -16.54 -10.08
N LYS A 97 -5.46 -16.42 -8.75
CA LYS A 97 -5.61 -15.13 -8.04
C LYS A 97 -4.41 -14.21 -8.25
N ALA A 98 -3.19 -14.74 -8.24
CA ALA A 98 -1.97 -13.98 -8.51
C ALA A 98 -1.87 -13.56 -9.98
N ALA A 99 -2.31 -14.38 -10.92
CA ALA A 99 -2.41 -14.03 -12.34
C ALA A 99 -3.49 -12.96 -12.60
N ALA A 100 -4.62 -13.01 -11.89
CA ALA A 100 -5.65 -11.96 -11.93
C ALA A 100 -5.18 -10.65 -11.28
N ALA A 101 -4.25 -10.71 -10.32
CA ALA A 101 -3.62 -9.52 -9.72
C ALA A 101 -2.57 -8.85 -10.65
N GLY A 102 -2.18 -9.50 -11.74
CA GLY A 102 -1.15 -9.01 -12.68
C GLY A 102 -1.66 -8.43 -14.00
N SER A 103 -2.96 -8.47 -14.29
CA SER A 103 -3.53 -7.89 -15.51
C SER A 103 -3.95 -6.44 -15.30
N LEU A 104 -3.61 -5.56 -16.25
CA LEU A 104 -4.08 -4.18 -16.25
C LEU A 104 -5.62 -4.10 -16.28
N PRO A 105 -6.24 -3.07 -15.68
CA PRO A 105 -7.68 -2.86 -15.82
C PRO A 105 -8.08 -2.66 -17.28
N ALA A 106 -9.26 -3.16 -17.65
CA ALA A 106 -9.82 -2.94 -18.98
C ALA A 106 -9.95 -1.42 -19.27
N PRO A 107 -9.63 -0.94 -20.49
CA PRO A 107 -9.72 0.47 -20.85
C PRO A 107 -11.06 1.13 -20.53
N GLU A 108 -12.17 0.40 -20.75
CA GLU A 108 -13.53 0.86 -20.47
C GLU A 108 -13.76 1.07 -18.98
N SER A 109 -13.14 0.26 -18.13
CA SER A 109 -13.24 0.38 -16.67
C SER A 109 -12.51 1.62 -16.17
N VAL A 110 -11.32 1.89 -16.70
CA VAL A 110 -10.56 3.11 -16.39
C VAL A 110 -11.32 4.35 -16.85
N LEU A 111 -11.83 4.33 -18.09
CA LEU A 111 -12.61 5.43 -18.65
C LEU A 111 -13.92 5.64 -17.88
N ALA A 112 -14.58 4.58 -17.44
CA ALA A 112 -15.78 4.66 -16.61
C ALA A 112 -15.49 5.33 -15.26
N LEU A 113 -14.37 4.99 -14.60
CA LEU A 113 -13.98 5.64 -13.35
C LEU A 113 -13.69 7.14 -13.55
N ILE A 114 -12.87 7.47 -14.56
CA ILE A 114 -12.51 8.85 -14.88
C ILE A 114 -13.76 9.68 -15.22
N SER A 115 -14.67 9.14 -16.03
CA SER A 115 -15.88 9.82 -16.48
C SER A 115 -16.98 9.89 -15.42
N LYS A 116 -17.00 9.00 -14.42
CA LYS A 116 -17.95 9.04 -13.29
C LYS A 116 -17.47 9.90 -12.12
N ARG A 117 -16.17 10.19 -12.01
CA ARG A 117 -15.63 11.09 -10.96
C ARG A 117 -16.33 12.46 -10.99
N ARG A 118 -16.77 12.93 -9.82
CA ARG A 118 -17.47 14.22 -9.66
C ARG A 118 -16.88 15.04 -8.52
N SER A 119 -17.12 16.34 -8.61
CA SER A 119 -16.85 17.28 -7.53
C SER A 119 -18.09 17.37 -6.65
N ILE A 120 -18.09 16.62 -5.55
CA ILE A 120 -19.22 16.58 -4.61
C ILE A 120 -18.98 17.65 -3.54
N PHE A 121 -19.85 18.64 -3.47
CA PHE A 121 -19.64 19.81 -2.60
C PHE A 121 -20.05 19.51 -1.15
N PRO A 122 -19.40 20.14 -0.15
CA PRO A 122 -19.69 19.94 1.28
C PRO A 122 -21.15 20.08 1.73
N LYS A 123 -21.97 20.83 0.98
CA LYS A 123 -23.41 20.96 1.28
C LYS A 123 -24.16 19.63 1.27
N ASP A 124 -23.69 18.67 0.47
CA ASP A 124 -24.29 17.35 0.28
C ASP A 124 -23.60 16.27 1.13
N TYR A 125 -22.67 16.66 2.02
CA TYR A 125 -22.02 15.70 2.91
C TYR A 125 -22.91 15.31 4.08
N THR A 126 -22.78 14.09 4.57
CA THR A 126 -23.60 13.54 5.67
C THR A 126 -23.04 13.82 7.06
N GLY A 127 -21.80 14.30 7.17
CA GLY A 127 -21.08 14.45 8.45
C GLY A 127 -20.44 13.17 8.98
N GLN A 128 -20.67 12.03 8.32
CA GLN A 128 -19.97 10.80 8.65
C GLN A 128 -18.47 10.91 8.41
N LYS A 129 -17.69 10.26 9.27
CA LYS A 129 -16.24 10.23 9.18
C LYS A 129 -15.77 9.27 8.08
N VAL A 130 -14.68 9.66 7.44
CA VAL A 130 -13.87 8.82 6.54
C VAL A 130 -12.75 8.20 7.38
N SER A 131 -12.53 6.90 7.24
CA SER A 131 -11.54 6.21 8.07
C SER A 131 -10.11 6.57 7.65
N HIS A 132 -9.16 6.47 8.58
CA HIS A 132 -7.75 6.67 8.30
C HIS A 132 -7.20 5.69 7.27
N ASP A 133 -7.70 4.44 7.20
CA ASP A 133 -7.33 3.48 6.15
C ASP A 133 -7.69 4.00 4.77
N GLN A 134 -8.88 4.58 4.62
CA GLN A 134 -9.31 5.16 3.35
C GLN A 134 -8.47 6.38 2.99
N ILE A 135 -8.16 7.24 3.96
CA ILE A 135 -7.26 8.39 3.72
C ILE A 135 -5.86 7.91 3.31
N ARG A 136 -5.34 6.84 3.93
CA ARG A 136 -4.05 6.24 3.53
C ARG A 136 -4.08 5.72 2.10
N MET A 137 -5.14 5.04 1.68
CA MET A 137 -5.30 4.61 0.28
C MET A 137 -5.32 5.80 -0.70
N LEU A 138 -5.96 6.90 -0.30
CA LEU A 138 -6.00 8.15 -1.08
C LEU A 138 -4.60 8.75 -1.28
N ILE A 139 -3.83 8.84 -0.19
CA ILE A 139 -2.45 9.35 -0.21
C ILE A 139 -1.52 8.43 -1.00
N GLU A 140 -1.66 7.11 -0.84
CA GLU A 140 -0.89 6.12 -1.61
C GLU A 140 -1.15 6.29 -3.11
N ALA A 141 -2.41 6.41 -3.53
CA ALA A 141 -2.75 6.69 -4.92
C ALA A 141 -2.14 8.01 -5.43
N ALA A 142 -2.14 9.05 -4.59
CA ALA A 142 -1.51 10.34 -4.91
C ALA A 142 0.00 10.20 -5.15
N ASN A 143 0.68 9.33 -4.40
CA ASN A 143 2.12 9.14 -4.47
C ASN A 143 2.60 8.54 -5.80
N TRP A 144 1.72 7.84 -6.52
CA TRP A 144 2.00 7.29 -7.85
C TRP A 144 1.89 8.34 -8.99
N ALA A 145 1.88 9.63 -8.67
CA ALA A 145 1.84 10.68 -9.67
C ALA A 145 3.16 10.81 -10.43
N PRO A 146 3.12 11.17 -11.73
CA PRO A 146 4.34 11.50 -12.46
C PRO A 146 4.94 12.79 -11.93
N THR A 147 6.28 12.86 -11.90
CA THR A 147 6.99 14.08 -11.55
C THR A 147 8.30 14.19 -12.32
N HIS A 148 8.52 15.37 -12.90
CA HIS A 148 9.76 15.66 -13.61
C HIS A 148 10.89 15.85 -12.59
N GLY A 149 12.07 15.29 -12.89
CA GLY A 149 13.21 15.31 -11.98
C GLY A 149 13.03 14.49 -10.69
N GLN A 150 12.01 13.62 -10.61
CA GLN A 150 11.76 12.77 -9.43
C GLN A 150 11.66 13.58 -8.13
N THR A 151 11.07 14.77 -8.19
CA THR A 151 11.05 15.74 -7.09
C THR A 151 10.00 15.45 -6.02
N GLU A 152 8.97 14.68 -6.37
CA GLU A 152 7.82 14.34 -5.51
C GLU A 152 7.36 15.53 -4.64
N PRO A 153 6.96 16.66 -5.25
CA PRO A 153 6.82 17.94 -4.53
C PRO A 153 5.55 17.99 -3.67
N TRP A 154 4.60 17.08 -3.87
CA TRP A 154 3.35 17.05 -3.12
C TRP A 154 3.58 16.80 -1.63
N ARG A 155 2.98 17.65 -0.79
CA ARG A 155 2.85 17.43 0.65
C ARG A 155 1.37 17.56 1.01
N PHE A 156 0.85 16.55 1.70
CA PHE A 156 -0.54 16.50 2.11
C PHE A 156 -0.62 16.62 3.62
N VAL A 157 -1.32 17.64 4.12
CA VAL A 157 -1.55 17.82 5.56
C VAL A 157 -3.01 17.54 5.85
N VAL A 158 -3.28 16.46 6.59
CA VAL A 158 -4.64 16.05 6.95
C VAL A 158 -5.07 16.82 8.20
N LEU A 159 -6.09 17.66 8.05
CA LEU A 159 -6.66 18.49 9.11
C LEU A 159 -7.99 17.90 9.58
N GLU A 160 -8.03 17.47 10.84
CA GLU A 160 -9.19 16.91 11.50
C GLU A 160 -9.29 17.39 12.95
N GLY A 161 -10.47 17.30 13.56
CA GLY A 161 -10.66 17.69 14.96
C GLY A 161 -10.27 19.16 15.22
N ALA A 162 -9.25 19.37 16.06
CA ALA A 162 -8.80 20.69 16.47
C ALA A 162 -8.09 21.46 15.33
N SER A 163 -7.17 20.82 14.59
CA SER A 163 -6.42 21.50 13.51
C SER A 163 -7.31 21.95 12.36
N LYS A 164 -8.40 21.21 12.11
CA LYS A 164 -9.47 21.63 11.21
C LYS A 164 -10.12 22.95 11.66
N LYS A 165 -10.50 23.05 12.94
CA LYS A 165 -11.14 24.25 13.49
C LYS A 165 -10.18 25.44 13.49
N GLU A 166 -8.93 25.19 13.87
CA GLU A 166 -7.87 26.20 13.85
C GLU A 166 -7.67 26.79 12.46
N MET A 167 -7.62 25.96 11.42
CA MET A 167 -7.56 26.42 10.02
C MET A 167 -8.78 27.27 9.62
N GLU A 168 -9.97 26.83 10.01
CA GLU A 168 -11.24 27.54 9.75
C GLU A 168 -11.29 28.91 10.45
N GLU A 169 -10.88 28.98 11.71
CA GLU A 169 -10.80 30.19 12.53
C GLU A 169 -9.74 31.16 12.00
N LEU A 170 -8.54 30.66 11.70
CA LEU A 170 -7.47 31.43 11.07
C LEU A 170 -7.94 32.05 9.75
N THR A 171 -8.69 31.30 8.95
CA THR A 171 -9.25 31.81 7.69
C THR A 171 -10.19 32.99 7.94
N MET A 172 -11.09 32.88 8.92
CA MET A 172 -12.00 33.98 9.25
C MET A 172 -11.23 35.20 9.77
N GLU A 173 -10.22 35.00 10.60
CA GLU A 173 -9.41 36.09 11.14
C GLU A 173 -8.60 36.82 10.05
N LEU A 174 -7.96 36.08 9.14
CA LEU A 174 -7.24 36.67 8.01
C LEU A 174 -8.17 37.42 7.06
N CYS A 175 -9.40 36.93 6.86
CA CYS A 175 -10.41 37.68 6.11
C CYS A 175 -10.82 38.98 6.81
N ARG A 176 -10.92 38.98 8.15
CA ARG A 176 -11.26 40.17 8.93
C ARG A 176 -10.16 41.23 8.89
N THR A 177 -8.91 40.81 8.99
CA THR A 177 -7.76 41.72 9.19
C THR A 177 -7.11 42.18 7.90
N ARG A 178 -7.18 41.40 6.81
CA ARG A 178 -6.45 41.68 5.57
C ARG A 178 -7.32 42.13 4.39
N LEU A 179 -8.63 41.94 4.46
CA LEU A 179 -9.53 42.47 3.44
C LEU A 179 -9.93 43.91 3.77
N PRO A 180 -10.20 44.75 2.74
CA PRO A 180 -10.91 46.02 2.95
C PRO A 180 -12.24 45.78 3.67
N VAL A 181 -12.63 46.68 4.58
CA VAL A 181 -13.77 46.53 5.51
C VAL A 181 -15.03 46.02 4.81
N GLU A 182 -15.47 46.68 3.73
CA GLU A 182 -16.67 46.28 2.98
C GLU A 182 -16.59 44.86 2.40
N LYS A 183 -15.40 44.46 1.92
CA LYS A 183 -15.18 43.10 1.40
C LYS A 183 -15.10 42.09 2.55
N ALA A 184 -14.54 42.47 3.69
CA ALA A 184 -14.43 41.63 4.87
C ALA A 184 -15.81 41.24 5.39
N GLU A 185 -16.71 42.21 5.58
CA GLU A 185 -18.08 41.97 6.08
C GLU A 185 -18.85 40.94 5.23
N LYS A 186 -18.92 41.18 3.92
CA LYS A 186 -19.61 40.28 2.98
C LYS A 186 -18.95 38.89 2.92
N THR A 187 -17.63 38.82 3.06
CA THR A 187 -16.90 37.55 3.04
C THR A 187 -17.14 36.77 4.33
N LEU A 188 -17.08 37.44 5.47
CA LEU A 188 -17.33 36.85 6.79
C LEU A 188 -18.77 36.35 6.92
N GLU A 189 -19.76 37.09 6.42
CA GLU A 189 -21.16 36.63 6.40
C GLU A 189 -21.31 35.32 5.59
N LYS A 190 -20.67 35.23 4.43
CA LYS A 190 -20.67 34.02 3.61
C LYS A 190 -19.95 32.85 4.29
N LEU A 191 -18.81 33.12 4.93
CA LEU A 191 -18.05 32.11 5.67
C LEU A 191 -18.83 31.61 6.88
N GLN A 192 -19.50 32.51 7.60
CA GLN A 192 -20.39 32.17 8.71
C GLN A 192 -21.50 31.22 8.26
N LYS A 193 -22.21 31.55 7.17
CA LYS A 193 -23.24 30.66 6.60
C LYS A 193 -22.68 29.28 6.24
N LYS A 194 -21.47 29.22 5.67
CA LYS A 194 -20.80 27.94 5.35
C LYS A 194 -20.42 27.16 6.61
N ARG A 195 -19.93 27.85 7.66
CA ARG A 195 -19.60 27.28 8.96
C ARG A 195 -20.81 26.57 9.56
N ASP A 196 -21.93 27.27 9.60
CA ASP A 196 -23.14 26.78 10.26
C ASP A 196 -23.83 25.64 9.47
N SER A 197 -23.72 25.65 8.13
CA SER A 197 -24.44 24.69 7.28
C SER A 197 -23.62 23.53 6.71
N THR A 198 -22.30 23.71 6.53
CA THR A 198 -21.47 22.78 5.75
C THR A 198 -20.18 22.34 6.42
N TRP A 199 -19.48 23.21 7.14
CA TRP A 199 -18.16 22.86 7.69
C TRP A 199 -18.22 21.71 8.68
N GLY A 200 -19.23 21.66 9.54
CA GLY A 200 -19.47 20.53 10.45
C GLY A 200 -19.65 19.18 9.74
N LYS A 201 -20.10 19.18 8.48
CA LYS A 201 -20.33 17.97 7.68
C LYS A 201 -19.07 17.43 6.98
N VAL A 202 -18.01 18.22 6.92
CA VAL A 202 -16.72 17.81 6.35
C VAL A 202 -16.00 16.89 7.32
N SER A 203 -15.60 15.68 6.88
CA SER A 203 -14.87 14.74 7.71
C SER A 203 -13.50 15.30 8.09
N CYS A 204 -12.74 15.69 7.08
CA CYS A 204 -11.42 16.32 7.17
C CYS A 204 -11.13 17.19 5.93
N TYR A 205 -10.16 18.08 6.05
CA TYR A 205 -9.54 18.73 4.89
C TYR A 205 -8.15 18.14 4.69
N ILE A 206 -7.77 17.85 3.45
CA ILE A 206 -6.38 17.54 3.11
C ILE A 206 -5.83 18.78 2.42
N ALA A 207 -4.96 19.54 3.09
CA ALA A 207 -4.27 20.66 2.47
C ALA A 207 -3.36 20.12 1.34
N ILE A 208 -3.45 20.74 0.17
CA ILE A 208 -2.70 20.37 -1.02
C ILE A 208 -1.52 21.33 -1.10
N CYS A 209 -0.36 20.87 -0.65
CA CYS A 209 0.84 21.69 -0.59
C CYS A 209 1.84 21.20 -1.66
N CYS A 210 2.57 22.14 -2.26
CA CYS A 210 3.68 21.88 -3.15
C CYS A 210 4.94 22.41 -2.47
N LYS A 211 5.75 21.51 -1.94
CA LYS A 211 7.02 21.82 -1.31
C LYS A 211 8.06 22.08 -2.40
N ARG A 212 8.52 23.32 -2.53
CA ARG A 212 9.52 23.70 -3.52
C ARG A 212 10.78 22.91 -3.24
N GLN A 213 11.33 22.24 -4.24
CA GLN A 213 12.65 21.61 -4.12
C GLN A 213 13.79 22.60 -4.41
N ALA A 214 13.56 23.89 -4.15
CA ALA A 214 14.45 24.98 -4.52
C ALA A 214 15.82 24.86 -3.84
N LYS A 215 16.86 24.77 -4.66
CA LYS A 215 18.27 24.99 -4.31
C LYS A 215 18.85 25.95 -5.35
N PRO A 216 19.96 26.67 -5.06
CA PRO A 216 20.59 27.59 -6.02
C PRO A 216 20.83 26.97 -7.41
N ASP A 217 20.93 25.65 -7.48
CA ASP A 217 21.27 24.88 -8.69
C ASP A 217 20.14 23.94 -9.18
N LYS A 218 18.94 23.97 -8.59
CA LYS A 218 17.83 23.06 -8.99
C LYS A 218 16.73 23.80 -9.75
N LEU A 219 16.71 23.50 -11.05
CA LEU A 219 16.17 24.25 -12.17
C LEU A 219 14.66 24.09 -12.47
N MET A 220 13.89 23.26 -11.74
CA MET A 220 12.53 22.93 -12.18
C MET A 220 11.59 24.15 -12.07
N PRO A 221 11.03 24.63 -13.20
CA PRO A 221 10.05 25.70 -13.19
C PRO A 221 8.90 25.39 -12.24
N GLU A 222 8.37 26.42 -11.60
CA GLU A 222 7.34 26.23 -10.59
C GLU A 222 6.10 25.51 -11.10
N TRP A 223 5.73 25.77 -12.35
CA TRP A 223 4.57 25.15 -12.97
C TRP A 223 4.71 23.62 -13.08
N GLU A 224 5.94 23.07 -13.21
CA GLU A 224 6.16 21.62 -13.32
C GLU A 224 5.85 20.92 -12.00
N GLU A 225 6.33 21.47 -10.88
CA GLU A 225 6.06 20.91 -9.56
C GLU A 225 4.58 21.07 -9.16
N MET A 226 3.95 22.18 -9.55
CA MET A 226 2.51 22.38 -9.39
C MET A 226 1.70 21.42 -10.24
N ALA A 227 2.13 21.13 -11.48
CA ALA A 227 1.47 20.17 -12.36
C ALA A 227 1.58 18.74 -11.81
N ALA A 228 2.76 18.35 -11.32
CA ALA A 228 2.99 17.07 -10.64
C ALA A 228 2.08 16.93 -9.40
N THR A 229 2.01 17.97 -8.56
CA THR A 229 1.10 18.00 -7.40
C THR A 229 -0.37 17.90 -7.81
N SER A 230 -0.77 18.55 -8.91
CA SER A 230 -2.14 18.47 -9.43
C SER A 230 -2.48 17.07 -9.95
N ALA A 231 -1.52 16.37 -10.57
CA ALA A 231 -1.67 14.97 -10.97
C ALA A 231 -1.85 14.05 -9.75
N ALA A 232 -1.09 14.28 -8.67
CA ALA A 232 -1.25 13.57 -7.40
C ALA A 232 -2.67 13.74 -6.81
N VAL A 233 -3.20 14.96 -6.83
CA VAL A 233 -4.59 15.21 -6.41
C VAL A 233 -5.59 14.50 -7.31
N GLN A 234 -5.36 14.45 -8.62
CA GLN A 234 -6.24 13.74 -9.54
C GLN A 234 -6.24 12.22 -9.28
N ASN A 235 -5.08 11.61 -9.03
CA ASN A 235 -5.01 10.19 -8.64
C ASN A 235 -5.79 9.93 -7.34
N MET A 236 -5.59 10.77 -6.32
CA MET A 236 -6.34 10.72 -5.06
C MET A 236 -7.86 10.84 -5.28
N TRP A 237 -8.30 11.69 -6.21
CA TRP A 237 -9.73 11.89 -6.51
C TRP A 237 -10.35 10.70 -7.25
N LEU A 238 -9.60 10.03 -8.10
CA LEU A 238 -10.04 8.77 -8.71
C LEU A 238 -10.17 7.68 -7.65
N MET A 239 -9.19 7.57 -6.75
CA MET A 239 -9.26 6.65 -5.61
C MET A 239 -10.46 6.95 -4.71
N SER A 240 -10.70 8.22 -4.37
CA SER A 240 -11.85 8.63 -3.57
C SER A 240 -13.18 8.24 -4.23
N THR A 241 -13.27 8.40 -5.55
CA THR A 241 -14.45 8.00 -6.33
C THR A 241 -14.65 6.48 -6.28
N SER A 242 -13.57 5.69 -6.42
CA SER A 242 -13.66 4.23 -6.36
C SER A 242 -14.13 3.71 -4.99
N LEU A 243 -13.77 4.43 -3.92
CA LEU A 243 -14.18 4.13 -2.54
C LEU A 243 -15.57 4.66 -2.18
N GLY A 244 -16.27 5.31 -3.12
CA GLY A 244 -17.58 5.92 -2.88
C GLY A 244 -17.54 7.13 -1.95
N LEU A 245 -16.40 7.82 -1.85
CA LEU A 245 -16.23 9.01 -1.02
C LEU A 245 -16.67 10.27 -1.78
N ALA A 246 -17.16 11.24 -1.01
CA ALA A 246 -17.47 12.57 -1.52
C ALA A 246 -16.25 13.47 -1.37
N ALA A 247 -15.81 14.08 -2.47
CA ALA A 247 -14.63 14.93 -2.46
C ALA A 247 -14.77 16.16 -3.37
N TYR A 248 -14.12 17.25 -2.95
CA TYR A 248 -14.06 18.50 -3.70
C TYR A 248 -12.77 19.25 -3.42
N TRP A 249 -12.06 19.63 -4.48
CA TRP A 249 -10.91 20.54 -4.39
C TRP A 249 -11.38 21.98 -4.45
N THR A 250 -11.14 22.72 -3.38
CA THR A 250 -11.36 24.17 -3.29
C THR A 250 -10.05 24.93 -3.23
N SER A 251 -9.95 26.06 -3.96
CA SER A 251 -8.86 27.03 -3.82
C SER A 251 -8.94 27.84 -2.52
N TRP A 252 -9.99 27.63 -1.71
CA TRP A 252 -10.21 28.33 -0.44
C TRP A 252 -10.22 29.86 -0.57
N GLN A 253 -10.13 30.58 0.55
CA GLN A 253 -10.01 32.04 0.52
C GLN A 253 -8.59 32.46 0.18
N GLU A 254 -8.42 33.29 -0.85
CA GLU A 254 -7.12 33.71 -1.37
C GLU A 254 -6.25 34.37 -0.30
N VAL A 255 -6.82 35.29 0.47
CA VAL A 255 -6.13 36.01 1.56
C VAL A 255 -5.61 35.11 2.69
N ALA A 256 -6.18 33.91 2.81
CA ALA A 256 -5.81 32.94 3.83
C ALA A 256 -4.92 31.81 3.28
N ARG A 257 -5.21 31.30 2.07
CA ARG A 257 -4.57 30.10 1.51
C ARG A 257 -3.05 30.17 1.50
N GLU A 258 -2.49 31.29 1.03
CA GLU A 258 -1.04 31.50 0.89
C GLU A 258 -0.47 32.41 1.99
N ALA A 259 -1.26 32.74 3.02
CA ALA A 259 -0.81 33.59 4.11
C ALA A 259 0.36 32.92 4.88
N PRO A 260 1.37 33.68 5.34
CA PRO A 260 2.46 33.14 6.15
C PRO A 260 1.98 32.31 7.34
N GLU A 261 0.91 32.74 8.02
CA GLU A 261 0.30 32.05 9.15
C GLU A 261 -0.30 30.71 8.75
N MET A 262 -0.93 30.64 7.58
CA MET A 262 -1.45 29.38 7.03
C MET A 262 -0.29 28.46 6.65
N LYS A 263 0.79 28.98 6.06
CA LYS A 263 1.99 28.18 5.78
C LYS A 263 2.63 27.64 7.05
N THR A 264 2.73 28.45 8.10
CA THR A 264 3.21 28.03 9.42
C THR A 264 2.34 26.93 10.01
N LEU A 265 1.01 27.09 10.01
CA LEU A 265 0.05 26.06 10.44
C LEU A 265 0.28 24.72 9.71
N LEU A 266 0.57 24.79 8.41
CA LEU A 266 0.78 23.62 7.55
C LEU A 266 2.23 23.11 7.55
N GLY A 267 3.14 23.72 8.31
CA GLY A 267 4.56 23.32 8.39
C GLY A 267 5.34 23.57 7.09
N LEU A 268 5.02 24.64 6.37
CA LEU A 268 5.59 25.00 5.08
C LEU A 268 6.54 26.20 5.17
N ALA A 269 7.52 26.24 4.25
CA ALA A 269 8.41 27.38 4.08
C ALA A 269 7.74 28.52 3.26
N PRO A 270 8.23 29.77 3.32
CA PRO A 270 7.65 30.89 2.57
C PRO A 270 7.55 30.66 1.06
N GLU A 271 8.52 29.95 0.49
CA GLU A 271 8.60 29.60 -0.93
C GLU A 271 7.62 28.48 -1.34
N ASP A 272 7.19 27.64 -0.40
CA ASP A 272 6.22 26.57 -0.67
C ASP A 272 4.87 27.14 -1.11
N ARG A 273 4.08 26.33 -1.81
CA ARG A 273 2.74 26.72 -2.29
C ARG A 273 1.67 25.89 -1.63
N VAL A 274 0.53 26.51 -1.39
CA VAL A 274 -0.73 25.88 -0.97
C VAL A 274 -1.70 26.01 -2.13
N LEU A 275 -1.94 24.91 -2.84
CA LEU A 275 -2.81 24.90 -4.03
C LEU A 275 -4.30 24.83 -3.64
N GLY A 276 -4.61 24.65 -2.36
CA GLY A 276 -5.95 24.64 -1.81
C GLY A 276 -6.15 23.49 -0.86
N PHE A 277 -7.41 23.08 -0.70
CA PHE A 277 -7.80 22.01 0.21
C PHE A 277 -8.71 21.03 -0.51
N PHE A 278 -8.43 19.76 -0.31
CA PHE A 278 -9.31 18.66 -0.69
C PHE A 278 -10.28 18.42 0.45
N THR A 279 -11.53 18.85 0.29
CA THR A 279 -12.59 18.58 1.27
C THR A 279 -13.03 17.15 1.10
N LEU A 280 -13.05 16.38 2.19
CA LEU A 280 -13.39 14.95 2.15
C LEU A 280 -14.56 14.64 3.09
N GLY A 281 -15.47 13.78 2.64
CA GLY A 281 -16.61 13.33 3.42
C GLY A 281 -17.33 12.15 2.78
N ARG A 282 -18.53 11.88 3.27
CA ARG A 282 -19.48 10.94 2.67
C ARG A 282 -20.72 11.69 2.20
N ALA A 283 -21.33 11.22 1.13
CA ALA A 283 -22.59 11.73 0.62
C ALA A 283 -23.51 10.55 0.31
N GLU A 284 -24.82 10.77 0.38
CA GLU A 284 -25.78 9.77 -0.04
C GLU A 284 -25.61 9.42 -1.51
N ARG A 285 -25.71 8.14 -1.84
CA ARG A 285 -25.47 7.64 -3.20
C ARG A 285 -26.33 8.35 -4.24
N GLU A 286 -27.61 8.53 -3.96
CA GLU A 286 -28.56 9.23 -4.84
C GLU A 286 -28.14 10.67 -5.10
N ARG A 287 -27.58 11.36 -4.09
CA ARG A 287 -27.05 12.71 -4.25
C ARG A 287 -25.84 12.72 -5.17
N VAL A 288 -24.93 11.76 -5.00
CA VAL A 288 -23.73 11.61 -5.85
C VAL A 288 -24.12 11.33 -7.30
N GLU A 289 -25.09 10.44 -7.53
CA GLU A 289 -25.59 10.09 -8.87
C GLU A 289 -26.30 11.26 -9.56
N GLY A 290 -26.85 12.21 -8.79
CA GLY A 290 -27.41 13.46 -9.30
C GLY A 290 -26.39 14.42 -9.92
N TYR A 291 -25.09 14.28 -9.63
CA TYR A 291 -24.05 15.14 -10.19
C TYR A 291 -23.76 14.81 -11.65
N ARG A 292 -24.12 15.73 -12.55
CA ARG A 292 -23.85 15.61 -13.98
C ARG A 292 -22.56 16.32 -14.38
N GLY A 293 -21.77 15.66 -15.21
CA GLY A 293 -20.61 16.25 -15.86
C GLY A 293 -20.97 16.58 -17.30
N ALA A 294 -20.83 17.84 -17.70
CA ALA A 294 -20.93 18.24 -19.09
C ALA A 294 -19.52 18.48 -19.65
N ARG A 295 -19.24 17.93 -20.83
CA ARG A 295 -18.01 18.18 -21.61
C ARG A 295 -18.42 18.35 -23.06
N GLY A 296 -17.90 19.37 -23.72
CA GLY A 296 -17.98 19.46 -25.18
C GLY A 296 -17.15 18.36 -25.85
N PRO A 297 -17.31 18.15 -27.18
CA PRO A 297 -16.56 17.18 -27.95
C PRO A 297 -15.04 17.26 -27.70
N ALA A 298 -14.38 16.09 -27.65
CA ALA A 298 -12.92 16.04 -27.49
C ALA A 298 -12.20 16.53 -28.76
N ALA A 299 -12.79 16.29 -29.94
CA ALA A 299 -12.25 16.68 -31.24
C ALA A 299 -12.00 18.19 -31.35
N ASP A 300 -12.85 19.01 -30.74
CA ASP A 300 -12.73 20.48 -30.76
C ASP A 300 -11.45 21.01 -30.08
N LYS A 301 -10.71 20.13 -29.38
CA LYS A 301 -9.52 20.48 -28.60
C LYS A 301 -8.24 19.81 -29.13
N VAL A 302 -8.32 19.16 -30.29
CA VAL A 302 -7.21 18.41 -30.88
C VAL A 302 -6.94 18.91 -32.29
N THR A 303 -5.67 19.23 -32.58
CA THR A 303 -5.20 19.51 -33.93
C THR A 303 -4.14 18.50 -34.29
N TRP A 304 -4.38 17.72 -35.34
CA TRP A 304 -3.40 16.81 -35.91
C TRP A 304 -2.58 17.58 -36.95
N LYS A 305 -1.26 17.47 -36.87
CA LYS A 305 -0.32 18.02 -37.86
C LYS A 305 0.55 16.88 -38.34
N ASP A 306 0.57 16.68 -39.65
CA ASP A 306 1.41 15.70 -40.34
C ASP A 306 2.79 16.29 -40.68
#